data_AF-A0A2P4X691-F1
#
_entry.id   AF-A0A2P4X691-F1
#
_cell.length_a   1.000
_cell.length_b   1.000
_cell.length_c   1.000
_cell.angle_alpha   90.00
_cell.angle_beta   90.00
_cell.angle_gamma   90.00
#
_symmetry.space_group_name_H-M   'P 1'
#
loop_
_entity.id
_entity.type
_entity.pdbx_description
1 polymer ?
#
loop_
_entity_poly.entity_id
_entity_poly.type
_entity_poly.pdbx_seq_one_letter_code
_entity_poly.pdbx_strand_id
1 'polypeptide(L)'
;MERRLIETPLPGVNSWRHYGILVKFAPGTTKALESYGFPDYAPNLSKPAEAEQSRLRWKPADFMVFWETKPWDKMFQERSNYLALHTRTQLSKVSRDALDEIVEFMSDHRRAFWWIGHWIFIDQNLDDYSSNLAKERKTECDQVKKLYKRLVNKWVDKGMRGSLLEEPGVWTYPSKCCHWILMDPSYKTITGTPYSLEEQVTLLDQREPSRVQWNTCQSDADRVKDLPQATRDKLLPVEHRKRHLVTLADFD
;
A
#
# COMPACT_ATOMS: atom_id res chain seq x y z
N MET A 1 -6.45 -11.36 30.72
CA MET A 1 -6.20 -11.98 29.41
C MET A 1 -5.73 -10.88 28.49
N GLU A 2 -4.44 -10.85 28.13
CA GLU A 2 -3.95 -9.94 27.09
C GLU A 2 -4.72 -10.23 25.81
N ARG A 3 -5.67 -9.37 25.45
CA ARG A 3 -6.26 -9.41 24.11
C ARG A 3 -5.15 -8.97 23.18
N ARG A 4 -4.49 -9.93 22.49
CA ARG A 4 -3.65 -9.58 21.35
C ARG A 4 -4.49 -8.71 20.42
N LEU A 5 -3.98 -7.52 20.13
CA LEU A 5 -4.65 -6.56 19.26
C LEU A 5 -4.97 -7.18 17.90
N ILE A 6 -4.13 -8.10 17.45
CA ILE A 6 -4.25 -8.84 16.21
C ILE A 6 -3.99 -10.32 16.47
N GLU A 7 -4.92 -11.16 16.05
CA GLU A 7 -4.79 -12.61 16.07
C GLU A 7 -3.98 -13.09 14.87
N THR A 8 -3.19 -14.15 15.06
CA THR A 8 -2.56 -14.88 13.96
C THR A 8 -3.47 -16.04 13.57
N PRO A 9 -3.93 -16.14 12.31
CA PRO A 9 -4.79 -17.24 11.90
C PRO A 9 -4.05 -18.57 12.04
N LEU A 10 -4.67 -19.54 12.71
CA LEU A 10 -4.17 -20.91 12.77
C LEU A 10 -4.39 -21.62 11.42
N PRO A 11 -3.60 -22.66 11.10
CA PRO A 11 -3.83 -23.48 9.91
C PRO A 11 -5.28 -23.95 9.81
N GLY A 12 -5.92 -23.74 8.65
CA GLY A 12 -7.31 -24.13 8.39
C GLY A 12 -8.38 -23.12 8.86
N VAL A 13 -8.00 -22.00 9.48
CA VAL A 13 -8.93 -20.95 9.87
C VAL A 13 -9.14 -19.95 8.73
N ASN A 14 -10.40 -19.67 8.40
CA ASN A 14 -10.77 -18.74 7.32
C ASN A 14 -11.06 -17.30 7.79
N SER A 15 -11.03 -17.05 9.10
CA SER A 15 -11.30 -15.75 9.69
C SER A 15 -10.68 -15.60 11.07
N TRP A 16 -10.12 -14.43 11.38
CA TRP A 16 -9.45 -14.11 12.65
C TRP A 16 -9.76 -12.66 13.05
N ARG A 17 -9.40 -12.21 14.26
CA ARG A 17 -9.68 -10.83 14.70
C ARG A 17 -8.50 -9.88 14.47
N HIS A 18 -8.82 -8.73 13.91
CA HIS A 18 -7.96 -7.53 13.90
C HIS A 18 -8.65 -6.42 14.69
N TYR A 19 -8.02 -5.96 15.76
CA TYR A 19 -8.56 -4.96 16.69
C TYR A 19 -10.01 -5.26 17.09
N GLY A 20 -10.36 -6.54 17.28
CA GLY A 20 -11.71 -6.99 17.62
C GLY A 20 -12.68 -7.15 16.43
N ILE A 21 -12.35 -6.68 15.22
CA ILE A 21 -13.14 -6.94 14.00
C ILE A 21 -12.78 -8.31 13.45
N LEU A 22 -13.78 -9.15 13.18
CA LEU A 22 -13.57 -10.40 12.47
C LEU A 22 -13.25 -10.10 11.01
N VAL A 23 -12.03 -10.40 10.59
CA VAL A 23 -11.58 -10.34 9.20
C VAL A 23 -11.58 -11.74 8.59
N LYS A 24 -11.61 -11.80 7.26
CA LYS A 24 -11.45 -13.02 6.47
C LYS A 24 -10.52 -12.75 5.30
N PHE A 25 -10.04 -13.82 4.65
CA PHE A 25 -9.31 -13.66 3.40
C PHE A 25 -10.13 -12.88 2.37
N ALA A 26 -9.48 -11.95 1.66
CA ALA A 26 -10.18 -11.13 0.67
C ALA A 26 -10.71 -12.02 -0.49
N PRO A 27 -11.92 -11.77 -1.01
CA PRO A 27 -12.50 -12.63 -2.05
C PRO A 27 -11.73 -12.55 -3.39
N GLY A 28 -11.17 -13.69 -3.85
CA GLY A 28 -10.56 -13.89 -5.19
C GLY A 28 -9.26 -13.09 -5.42
N THR A 29 -8.19 -13.58 -6.04
CA THR A 29 -8.01 -14.64 -7.03
C THR A 29 -6.67 -15.37 -6.78
N THR A 30 -6.68 -16.69 -6.93
CA THR A 30 -5.53 -17.63 -6.88
C THR A 30 -4.42 -17.38 -7.93
N LYS A 31 -4.38 -16.22 -8.59
CA LYS A 31 -3.47 -15.87 -9.69
C LYS A 31 -3.09 -14.39 -9.82
N ALA A 32 -3.46 -13.53 -8.86
CA ALA A 32 -2.87 -12.19 -8.83
C ALA A 32 -1.37 -12.32 -8.57
N LEU A 33 -0.52 -11.52 -9.23
CA LEU A 33 0.90 -11.42 -8.85
C LEU A 33 0.90 -11.18 -7.34
N GLU A 34 1.29 -12.18 -6.55
CA GLU A 34 1.37 -12.09 -5.10
C GLU A 34 2.50 -11.10 -4.85
N SER A 35 2.14 -9.83 -4.75
CA SER A 35 3.07 -8.80 -4.36
C SER A 35 3.47 -9.20 -2.94
N TYR A 36 4.74 -9.53 -2.76
CA TYR A 36 5.20 -10.30 -1.61
C TYR A 36 4.87 -9.57 -0.30
N GLY A 37 4.42 -10.28 0.73
CA GLY A 37 4.03 -9.66 1.99
C GLY A 37 2.75 -8.80 1.95
N PHE A 38 2.00 -8.78 0.84
CA PHE A 38 0.74 -8.02 0.77
C PHE A 38 -0.36 -8.57 1.69
N PRO A 39 -1.03 -7.72 2.49
CA PRO A 39 -2.14 -8.15 3.34
C PRO A 39 -3.32 -8.66 2.52
N ASP A 40 -3.71 -9.91 2.74
CA ASP A 40 -4.83 -10.56 2.03
C ASP A 40 -6.06 -10.74 2.93
N TYR A 41 -6.49 -9.68 3.60
CA TYR A 41 -7.67 -9.73 4.45
C TYR A 41 -8.61 -8.55 4.26
N ALA A 42 -9.88 -8.76 4.62
CA ALA A 42 -10.94 -7.76 4.62
C ALA A 42 -11.89 -7.96 5.82
N PRO A 43 -12.55 -6.91 6.34
CA PRO A 43 -13.62 -7.06 7.32
C PRO A 43 -14.69 -8.04 6.82
N ASN A 44 -15.18 -8.93 7.68
CA ASN A 44 -16.22 -9.88 7.33
C ASN A 44 -17.62 -9.24 7.39
N LEU A 45 -17.89 -8.31 6.46
CA LEU A 45 -19.10 -7.50 6.43
C LEU A 45 -20.40 -8.30 6.18
N SER A 46 -20.32 -9.58 5.84
CA SER A 46 -21.50 -10.46 5.79
C SER A 46 -22.02 -10.82 7.18
N LYS A 47 -21.29 -10.48 8.26
CA LYS A 47 -21.73 -10.57 9.65
C LYS A 47 -22.23 -9.18 10.09
N PRO A 48 -23.53 -9.02 10.41
CA PRO A 48 -24.08 -7.71 10.80
C PRO A 48 -23.36 -7.03 11.96
N ALA A 49 -22.93 -7.80 12.98
CA ALA A 49 -22.18 -7.27 14.11
C ALA A 49 -20.83 -6.65 13.71
N GLU A 50 -20.15 -7.21 12.71
CA GLU A 50 -18.84 -6.73 12.25
C GLU A 50 -18.99 -5.50 11.33
N ALA A 51 -20.08 -5.47 10.54
CA ALA A 51 -20.47 -4.27 9.81
C ALA A 51 -20.77 -3.13 10.78
N GLU A 52 -21.53 -3.40 11.85
CA GLU A 52 -21.88 -2.39 12.85
C GLU A 52 -20.65 -1.86 13.59
N GLN A 53 -19.75 -2.74 14.04
CA GLN A 53 -18.49 -2.29 14.64
C GLN A 53 -17.65 -1.47 13.67
N SER A 54 -17.64 -1.79 12.38
CA SER A 54 -16.93 -1.00 11.38
C SER A 54 -17.55 0.40 11.20
N ARG A 55 -18.89 0.51 11.22
CA ARG A 55 -19.59 1.81 11.20
C ARG A 55 -19.26 2.65 12.42
N LEU A 56 -19.29 2.05 13.61
CA LEU A 56 -18.99 2.76 14.86
C LEU A 56 -17.58 3.36 14.89
N ARG A 57 -16.63 2.75 14.15
CA ARG A 57 -15.24 3.23 14.04
C ARG A 57 -15.01 4.23 12.92
N TRP A 58 -15.95 4.36 11.98
CA TRP A 58 -15.89 5.39 10.95
C TRP A 58 -16.27 6.75 11.58
N LYS A 59 -15.31 7.67 11.63
CA LYS A 59 -15.46 9.02 12.17
C LYS A 59 -15.08 10.04 11.10
N PRO A 60 -16.04 10.57 10.34
CA PRO A 60 -15.78 11.52 9.25
C PRO A 60 -14.92 12.71 9.66
N ALA A 61 -15.20 13.34 10.81
CA ALA A 61 -14.46 14.51 11.27
C ALA A 61 -12.97 14.20 11.53
N ASP A 62 -12.67 13.09 12.21
CA ASP A 62 -11.29 12.65 12.46
C ASP A 62 -10.59 12.31 11.15
N PHE A 63 -11.30 11.66 10.23
CA PHE A 63 -10.77 11.33 8.91
C PHE A 63 -10.48 12.58 8.07
N MET A 64 -11.34 13.61 8.11
CA MET A 64 -11.11 14.88 7.41
C MET A 64 -9.81 15.54 7.88
N VAL A 65 -9.58 15.60 9.20
CA VAL A 65 -8.34 16.17 9.77
C VAL A 65 -7.13 15.36 9.31
N PHE A 66 -7.20 14.03 9.36
CA PHE A 66 -6.14 13.16 8.85
C PHE A 66 -5.93 13.31 7.34
N TRP A 67 -6.99 13.50 6.57
CA TRP A 67 -6.92 13.60 5.12
C TRP A 67 -6.15 14.85 4.66
N GLU A 68 -6.27 15.95 5.41
CA GLU A 68 -5.53 17.19 5.16
C GLU A 68 -4.01 17.06 5.37
N THR A 69 -3.54 16.04 6.09
CA THR A 69 -2.10 15.78 6.23
C THR A 69 -1.48 15.19 4.96
N LYS A 70 -2.30 14.83 3.96
CA LYS A 70 -1.88 14.28 2.66
C LYS A 70 -0.88 13.12 2.82
N PRO A 71 -1.26 12.01 3.46
CA PRO A 71 -0.35 10.90 3.77
C PRO A 71 0.32 10.30 2.52
N TRP A 72 -0.28 10.45 1.34
CA TRP A 72 0.30 10.06 0.07
C TRP A 72 1.51 10.91 -0.37
N ASP A 73 1.57 12.19 0.01
CA ASP A 73 2.71 13.06 -0.28
C ASP A 73 3.93 12.56 0.49
N LYS A 74 3.74 12.31 1.80
CA LYS A 74 4.76 11.69 2.66
C LYS A 74 5.20 10.33 2.13
N MET A 75 4.25 9.45 1.82
CA MET A 75 4.54 8.13 1.25
C MET A 75 5.40 8.25 -0.02
N PHE A 76 5.13 9.23 -0.89
CA PHE A 76 5.91 9.44 -2.10
C PHE A 76 7.29 10.03 -1.83
N GLN A 77 7.41 11.00 -0.93
CA GLN A 77 8.69 11.63 -0.58
C GLN A 77 9.66 10.66 0.10
N GLU A 78 9.15 9.76 0.94
CA GLU A 78 9.94 8.76 1.67
C GLU A 78 10.25 7.51 0.84
N ARG A 79 9.88 7.49 -0.45
CA ARG A 79 10.07 6.32 -1.30
C ARG A 79 11.54 5.98 -1.53
N SER A 80 11.81 4.72 -1.87
CA SER A 80 13.13 4.37 -2.40
C SER A 80 13.38 5.14 -3.70
N ASN A 81 14.41 5.97 -3.69
CA ASN A 81 14.86 6.68 -4.87
C ASN A 81 15.97 5.93 -5.59
N TYR A 82 16.16 4.63 -5.31
CA TYR A 82 17.30 3.87 -5.81
C TYR A 82 16.87 2.58 -6.50
N LEU A 83 17.64 2.19 -7.53
CA LEU A 83 17.54 0.90 -8.19
C LEU A 83 18.40 -0.13 -7.44
N ALA A 84 17.76 -1.20 -6.97
CA ALA A 84 18.41 -2.31 -6.27
C ALA A 84 18.78 -3.48 -7.22
N LEU A 85 18.09 -3.60 -8.35
CA LEU A 85 18.26 -4.69 -9.32
C LEU A 85 19.01 -4.24 -10.59
N HIS A 86 18.94 -2.96 -10.95
CA HIS A 86 19.49 -2.45 -12.21
C HIS A 86 20.44 -1.28 -12.01
N THR A 87 21.41 -1.18 -12.91
CA THR A 87 22.27 -0.02 -13.06
C THR A 87 21.67 0.91 -14.12
N ARG A 88 21.31 2.16 -13.77
CA ARG A 88 20.64 3.09 -14.70
C ARG A 88 21.43 3.31 -16.00
N THR A 89 22.77 3.34 -15.96
CA THR A 89 23.62 3.52 -17.15
C THR A 89 23.68 2.28 -18.06
N GLN A 90 23.30 1.11 -17.55
CA GLN A 90 23.23 -0.14 -18.31
C GLN A 90 21.82 -0.39 -18.89
N LEU A 91 20.84 0.45 -18.55
CA LEU A 91 19.49 0.37 -19.10
C LEU A 91 19.46 0.88 -20.54
N SER A 92 18.67 0.21 -21.38
CA SER A 92 18.35 0.71 -22.72
C SER A 92 17.67 2.08 -22.63
N LYS A 93 17.70 2.86 -23.72
CA LYS A 93 16.95 4.13 -23.76
C LYS A 93 15.47 3.92 -23.43
N VAL A 94 14.85 2.90 -24.03
CA VAL A 94 13.45 2.52 -23.76
C VAL A 94 13.20 2.28 -22.26
N SER A 95 14.08 1.54 -21.59
CA SER A 95 13.94 1.24 -20.17
C SER A 95 14.11 2.47 -19.28
N ARG A 96 14.98 3.41 -19.67
CA ARG A 96 15.14 4.70 -18.96
C ARG A 96 13.91 5.58 -19.14
N ASP A 97 13.45 5.75 -20.38
CA ASP A 97 12.25 6.54 -20.69
C ASP A 97 11.01 5.95 -19.98
N ALA A 98 10.90 4.62 -19.92
CA ALA A 98 9.81 3.94 -19.21
C ALA A 98 9.87 4.18 -17.70
N LEU A 99 11.06 4.10 -17.10
CA LEU A 99 11.26 4.37 -15.69
C LEU A 99 10.82 5.80 -15.36
N ASP A 100 11.23 6.78 -16.16
CA ASP A 100 10.90 8.19 -15.93
C ASP A 100 9.37 8.43 -16.02
N GLU A 101 8.69 7.90 -17.05
CA GLU A 101 7.23 8.04 -17.18
C GLU A 101 6.46 7.28 -16.08
N ILE A 102 6.98 6.14 -15.60
CA ILE A 102 6.37 5.42 -14.47
C ILE A 102 6.48 6.22 -13.18
N VAL A 103 7.62 6.87 -12.92
CA VAL A 103 7.81 7.65 -11.69
C VAL A 103 6.98 8.93 -11.73
N GLU A 104 6.85 9.57 -12.89
CA GLU A 104 5.92 10.69 -13.11
C GLU A 104 4.47 10.24 -12.83
N PHE A 105 4.06 9.09 -13.37
CA PHE A 105 2.76 8.51 -13.09
C PHE A 105 2.53 8.22 -11.60
N MET A 106 3.56 7.72 -10.90
CA MET A 106 3.51 7.48 -9.46
C MET A 106 3.30 8.79 -8.71
N SER A 107 4.01 9.86 -9.09
CA SER A 107 3.84 11.19 -8.51
C SER A 107 2.40 11.68 -8.71
N ASP A 108 1.92 11.72 -9.95
CA ASP A 108 0.60 12.27 -10.28
C ASP A 108 -0.55 11.51 -9.63
N HIS A 109 -0.38 10.21 -9.41
CA HIS A 109 -1.42 9.33 -8.91
C HIS A 109 -1.16 8.75 -7.52
N ARG A 110 -0.18 9.27 -6.78
CA ARG A 110 0.23 8.79 -5.44
C ARG A 110 -0.92 8.66 -4.46
N ARG A 111 -1.93 9.55 -4.53
CA ARG A 111 -3.15 9.45 -3.70
C ARG A 111 -3.92 8.15 -3.94
N ALA A 112 -4.05 7.72 -5.19
CA ALA A 112 -4.72 6.48 -5.55
C ALA A 112 -3.90 5.24 -5.14
N PHE A 113 -2.56 5.32 -5.20
CA PHE A 113 -1.67 4.29 -4.65
C PHE A 113 -1.82 4.17 -3.14
N TRP A 114 -1.92 5.30 -2.44
CA TRP A 114 -2.17 5.31 -1.00
C TRP A 114 -3.54 4.70 -0.68
N TRP A 115 -4.61 5.10 -1.37
CA TRP A 115 -5.95 4.57 -1.15
C TRP A 115 -6.04 3.05 -1.29
N ILE A 116 -5.46 2.49 -2.35
CA ILE A 116 -5.51 1.05 -2.59
C ILE A 116 -4.65 0.27 -1.58
N GLY A 117 -3.58 0.87 -1.05
CA GLY A 117 -2.78 0.34 0.06
C GLY A 117 -3.41 0.49 1.45
N HIS A 118 -4.39 1.38 1.61
CA HIS A 118 -5.00 1.76 2.90
C HIS A 118 -6.53 1.79 2.80
N TRP A 119 -7.11 0.71 2.31
CA TRP A 119 -8.54 0.64 2.03
C TRP A 119 -9.36 0.58 3.32
N ILE A 120 -9.87 1.73 3.75
CA ILE A 120 -10.72 1.84 4.95
C ILE A 120 -12.18 1.50 4.67
N PHE A 121 -12.89 1.05 5.71
CA PHE A 121 -14.35 1.01 5.68
C PHE A 121 -14.90 2.45 5.78
N ILE A 122 -15.89 2.76 4.94
CA ILE A 122 -16.62 4.04 4.94
C ILE A 122 -18.11 3.70 5.01
N ASP A 123 -18.82 4.23 6.01
CA ASP A 123 -20.27 4.07 6.10
C ASP A 123 -20.96 5.04 5.13
N GLN A 124 -21.26 4.57 3.93
CA GLN A 124 -21.88 5.36 2.86
C GLN A 124 -23.29 5.87 3.19
N ASN A 125 -23.91 5.32 4.23
CA ASN A 125 -25.25 5.71 4.66
C ASN A 125 -25.23 6.71 5.83
N LEU A 126 -24.05 7.07 6.34
CA LEU A 126 -23.91 7.96 7.49
C LEU A 126 -24.26 9.41 7.13
N ASP A 127 -23.64 9.93 6.07
CA ASP A 127 -23.82 11.30 5.59
C ASP A 127 -23.36 11.45 4.12
N ASP A 128 -23.64 12.62 3.54
CA ASP A 128 -23.28 12.94 2.16
C ASP A 128 -21.76 12.93 1.94
N TYR A 129 -20.99 13.37 2.93
CA TYR A 129 -19.53 13.34 2.88
C TYR A 129 -19.01 11.91 2.69
N SER A 130 -19.48 10.97 3.52
CA SER A 130 -19.07 9.57 3.50
C SER A 130 -19.51 8.87 2.21
N SER A 131 -20.74 9.17 1.74
CA SER A 131 -21.25 8.67 0.46
C SER A 131 -20.39 9.14 -0.72
N ASN A 132 -20.08 10.44 -0.77
CA ASN A 132 -19.28 11.03 -1.85
C ASN A 132 -17.84 10.54 -1.82
N LEU A 133 -17.19 10.54 -0.65
CA LEU A 133 -15.82 10.06 -0.46
C LEU A 133 -15.65 8.61 -0.93
N ALA A 134 -16.60 7.73 -0.60
CA ALA A 134 -16.55 6.34 -1.02
C ALA A 134 -16.64 6.18 -2.56
N LYS A 135 -17.51 6.97 -3.21
CA LYS A 135 -17.66 6.98 -4.67
C LYS A 135 -16.44 7.56 -5.38
N GLU A 136 -15.92 8.68 -4.88
CA GLU A 136 -14.73 9.35 -5.42
C GLU A 136 -13.51 8.43 -5.34
N ARG A 137 -13.22 7.89 -4.15
CA ARG A 137 -12.13 6.93 -3.94
C ARG A 137 -12.23 5.75 -4.91
N LYS A 138 -13.41 5.15 -5.03
CA LYS A 138 -13.62 4.01 -5.94
C LYS A 138 -13.36 4.39 -7.39
N THR A 139 -13.92 5.52 -7.83
CA THR A 139 -13.78 6.02 -9.21
C THR A 139 -12.31 6.30 -9.54
N GLU A 140 -11.61 7.01 -8.65
CA GLU A 140 -10.20 7.31 -8.79
C GLU A 140 -9.35 6.04 -8.88
N CYS A 141 -9.52 5.09 -7.95
CA CYS A 141 -8.76 3.84 -7.95
C CYS A 141 -9.01 3.00 -9.22
N ASP A 142 -10.28 2.88 -9.64
CA ASP A 142 -10.65 2.13 -10.85
C ASP A 142 -10.07 2.78 -12.12
N GLN A 143 -10.04 4.11 -12.19
CA GLN A 143 -9.44 4.86 -13.28
C GLN A 143 -7.91 4.70 -13.32
N VAL A 144 -7.24 4.92 -12.19
CA VAL A 144 -5.78 4.84 -12.08
C VAL A 144 -5.29 3.42 -12.37
N LYS A 145 -6.00 2.38 -11.89
CA LYS A 145 -5.69 0.98 -12.23
C LYS A 145 -5.68 0.74 -13.74
N LYS A 146 -6.66 1.27 -14.48
CA LYS A 146 -6.73 1.16 -15.94
C LYS A 146 -5.62 1.94 -16.63
N LEU A 147 -5.32 3.14 -16.14
CA LEU A 147 -4.24 3.98 -16.66
C LEU A 147 -2.87 3.31 -16.47
N TYR A 148 -2.56 2.84 -15.26
CA TYR A 148 -1.31 2.17 -14.94
C TYR A 148 -1.10 0.92 -15.81
N LYS A 149 -2.14 0.08 -15.96
CA LYS A 149 -2.06 -1.09 -16.84
C LYS A 149 -1.75 -0.72 -18.30
N ARG A 150 -2.34 0.35 -18.82
CA ARG A 150 -2.05 0.84 -20.18
C ARG A 150 -0.61 1.35 -20.30
N LEU A 151 -0.13 2.09 -19.30
CA LEU A 151 1.24 2.59 -19.25
C LEU A 151 2.26 1.44 -19.28
N VAL A 152 2.07 0.45 -18.41
CA VAL A 152 2.95 -0.73 -18.35
C VAL A 152 2.93 -1.50 -19.67
N ASN A 153 1.74 -1.81 -20.21
CA ASN A 153 1.62 -2.52 -21.48
C ASN A 153 2.31 -1.77 -22.63
N LYS A 154 2.09 -0.46 -22.75
CA LYS A 154 2.76 0.41 -23.74
C LYS A 154 4.27 0.23 -23.71
N TRP A 155 4.87 0.17 -22.52
CA TRP A 155 6.33 0.06 -22.37
C TRP A 155 6.85 -1.36 -22.54
N VAL A 156 6.11 -2.36 -22.08
CA VAL A 156 6.41 -3.77 -22.35
C VAL A 156 6.44 -4.04 -23.86
N ASP A 157 5.45 -3.54 -24.60
CA ASP A 157 5.37 -3.69 -26.06
C ASP A 157 6.55 -3.01 -26.79
N LYS A 158 7.12 -1.96 -26.19
CA LYS A 158 8.32 -1.28 -26.70
C LYS A 158 9.64 -1.95 -26.29
N GLY A 159 9.61 -3.03 -25.51
CA GLY A 159 10.80 -3.75 -25.05
C GLY A 159 11.35 -3.30 -23.68
N MET A 160 10.53 -2.70 -22.83
CA MET A 160 10.88 -2.48 -21.42
C MET A 160 11.11 -3.84 -20.72
N ARG A 161 12.18 -3.94 -19.94
CA ARG A 161 12.44 -5.13 -19.12
C ARG A 161 11.43 -5.19 -17.97
N GLY A 162 10.69 -6.30 -17.87
CA GLY A 162 9.70 -6.51 -16.81
C GLY A 162 10.29 -6.45 -15.39
N SER A 163 11.56 -6.81 -15.23
CA SER A 163 12.29 -6.73 -13.95
C SER A 163 12.39 -5.31 -13.38
N LEU A 164 12.16 -4.25 -14.18
CA LEU A 164 12.09 -2.88 -13.66
C LEU A 164 10.90 -2.68 -12.70
N LEU A 165 9.82 -3.44 -12.87
CA LEU A 165 8.66 -3.41 -11.98
C LEU A 165 8.90 -4.17 -10.67
N GLU A 166 10.02 -4.90 -10.57
CA GLU A 166 10.46 -5.57 -9.34
C GLU A 166 11.37 -4.64 -8.50
N GLU A 167 11.69 -3.44 -8.99
CA GLU A 167 12.51 -2.49 -8.27
C GLU A 167 11.76 -1.89 -7.07
N PRO A 168 12.36 -1.87 -5.86
CA PRO A 168 11.71 -1.30 -4.68
C PRO A 168 11.30 0.17 -4.84
N GLY A 169 12.00 0.93 -5.69
CA GLY A 169 11.68 2.33 -6.00
C GLY A 169 10.61 2.53 -7.06
N VAL A 170 10.10 1.46 -7.69
CA VAL A 170 9.12 1.50 -8.77
C VAL A 170 7.81 0.90 -8.26
N TRP A 171 6.86 1.76 -7.93
CA TRP A 171 5.60 1.29 -7.37
C TRP A 171 4.76 0.56 -8.41
N THR A 172 4.18 -0.56 -7.97
CA THR A 172 3.21 -1.31 -8.75
C THR A 172 1.82 -1.11 -8.22
N TYR A 173 0.86 -0.86 -9.12
CA TYR A 173 -0.53 -0.66 -8.70
C TYR A 173 -1.12 -2.01 -8.27
N PRO A 174 -1.50 -2.19 -6.99
CA PRO A 174 -1.95 -3.48 -6.49
C PRO A 174 -3.21 -3.98 -7.21
N SER A 175 -3.28 -5.28 -7.46
CA SER A 175 -4.47 -5.90 -8.04
C SER A 175 -5.65 -5.94 -7.08
N LYS A 176 -5.36 -6.02 -5.77
CA LYS A 176 -6.30 -6.09 -4.64
C LYS A 176 -6.11 -4.85 -3.75
N CYS A 177 -7.19 -4.40 -3.11
CA CYS A 177 -7.11 -3.40 -2.08
C CYS A 177 -6.66 -4.01 -0.74
N CYS A 178 -5.86 -3.27 0.03
CA CYS A 178 -5.34 -3.72 1.32
C CYS A 178 -6.15 -3.06 2.44
N HIS A 179 -6.95 -3.81 3.18
CA HIS A 179 -7.86 -3.21 4.15
C HIS A 179 -7.14 -2.66 5.38
N TRP A 180 -7.40 -1.41 5.74
CA TRP A 180 -7.00 -0.83 7.02
C TRP A 180 -8.16 -0.97 8.01
N ILE A 181 -7.96 -1.81 9.03
CA ILE A 181 -8.91 -1.98 10.13
C ILE A 181 -8.67 -0.88 11.15
N LEU A 182 -9.60 0.07 11.24
CA LEU A 182 -9.55 1.15 12.24
C LEU A 182 -9.63 0.56 13.65
N MET A 183 -8.85 1.12 14.57
CA MET A 183 -8.90 0.74 15.98
C MET A 183 -10.16 1.31 16.63
N ASP A 184 -10.72 0.55 17.58
CA ASP A 184 -11.74 1.08 18.49
C ASP A 184 -11.11 2.12 19.45
N PRO A 185 -11.83 3.20 19.83
CA PRO A 185 -11.32 4.18 20.78
C PRO A 185 -10.95 3.63 22.16
N SER A 186 -11.38 2.42 22.52
CA SER A 186 -10.94 1.71 23.72
C SER A 186 -9.48 1.24 23.68
N TYR A 187 -8.87 1.12 22.49
CA TYR A 187 -7.43 0.89 22.39
C TYR A 187 -6.69 2.19 22.69
N LYS A 188 -5.91 2.16 23.76
CA LYS A 188 -5.19 3.33 24.28
C LYS A 188 -3.70 3.22 24.08
N THR A 189 -3.06 4.37 23.88
CA THR A 189 -1.62 4.57 23.98
C THR A 189 -1.12 4.33 25.41
N ILE A 190 0.20 4.37 25.61
CA ILE A 190 0.81 4.30 26.95
C ILE A 190 0.37 5.46 27.86
N THR A 191 -0.05 6.59 27.29
CA THR A 191 -0.55 7.75 28.04
C THR A 191 -2.05 7.66 28.34
N GLY A 192 -2.74 6.59 27.91
CA GLY A 192 -4.16 6.37 28.16
C GLY A 192 -5.10 7.05 27.16
N THR A 193 -4.56 7.73 26.13
CA THR A 193 -5.37 8.38 25.08
C THR A 193 -5.70 7.40 23.95
N PRO A 194 -6.85 7.53 23.25
CA PRO A 194 -7.07 6.77 22.01
C PRO A 194 -5.97 7.05 20.98
N TYR A 195 -5.66 6.06 20.13
CA TYR A 195 -4.75 6.26 19.01
C TYR A 195 -5.37 7.15 17.93
N SER A 196 -4.62 8.16 17.48
CA SER A 196 -4.97 8.98 16.32
C SER A 196 -4.90 8.17 15.02
N LEU A 197 -5.53 8.64 13.94
CA LEU A 197 -5.43 7.99 12.63
C LEU A 197 -3.98 7.98 12.10
N GLU A 198 -3.18 9.01 12.41
CA GLU A 198 -1.77 9.08 12.03
C GLU A 198 -0.91 8.05 12.79
N GLU A 199 -1.16 7.85 14.08
CA GLU A 199 -0.48 6.82 14.86
C GLU A 199 -0.89 5.43 14.37
N GLN A 200 -2.18 5.23 14.08
CA GLN A 200 -2.69 3.96 13.56
C GLN A 200 -2.08 3.59 12.21
N VAL A 201 -2.00 4.53 11.26
CA VAL A 201 -1.39 4.25 9.94
C VAL A 201 0.12 4.02 10.08
N THR A 202 0.81 4.76 10.96
CA THR A 202 2.23 4.52 11.22
C THR A 202 2.50 3.11 11.74
N LEU A 203 1.69 2.63 12.69
CA LEU A 203 1.79 1.27 13.21
C LEU A 203 1.42 0.23 12.14
N LEU A 204 0.44 0.53 11.29
CA LEU A 204 0.04 -0.33 10.19
C LEU A 204 1.18 -0.51 9.18
N ASP A 205 1.80 0.59 8.76
CA ASP A 205 2.83 0.60 7.71
C ASP A 205 4.16 0.02 8.19
N GLN A 206 4.46 0.11 9.48
CA GLN A 206 5.59 -0.58 10.09
C GLN A 206 5.37 -2.10 10.13
N ARG A 207 4.14 -2.54 10.41
CA ARG A 207 3.80 -3.97 10.46
C ARG A 207 3.69 -4.58 9.07
N GLU A 208 3.15 -3.83 8.12
CA GLU A 208 2.78 -4.29 6.78
C GLU A 208 3.42 -3.35 5.71
N PRO A 209 4.76 -3.36 5.59
CA PRO A 209 5.51 -2.39 4.79
C PRO A 209 5.17 -2.42 3.29
N SER A 210 4.63 -3.53 2.79
CA SER A 210 4.23 -3.65 1.39
C SER A 210 3.10 -2.68 1.00
N ARG A 211 2.27 -2.22 1.96
CA ARG A 211 1.21 -1.20 1.75
C ARG A 211 1.76 0.11 1.22
N VAL A 212 2.95 0.45 1.71
CA VAL A 212 3.72 1.64 1.35
C VAL A 212 4.89 1.29 0.46
N GLN A 213 4.85 0.17 -0.28
CA GLN A 213 5.91 -0.23 -1.21
C GLN A 213 7.29 -0.29 -0.53
N TRP A 214 7.33 -0.73 0.73
CA TRP A 214 8.52 -0.86 1.59
C TRP A 214 9.22 0.45 1.95
N ASN A 215 8.55 1.60 1.81
CA ASN A 215 9.12 2.91 2.13
C ASN A 215 9.47 3.06 3.62
N THR A 216 8.72 2.41 4.52
CA THR A 216 8.95 2.42 5.97
C THR A 216 10.14 1.58 6.44
N CYS A 217 10.77 0.80 5.55
CA CYS A 217 11.92 -0.03 5.91
C CYS A 217 13.14 0.84 6.26
N GLN A 218 13.78 0.53 7.39
CA GLN A 218 14.90 1.34 7.91
C GLN A 218 16.22 1.06 7.18
N SER A 219 16.36 -0.10 6.54
CA SER A 219 17.56 -0.49 5.80
C SER A 219 17.26 -0.96 4.38
N ASP A 220 18.28 -0.98 3.54
CA ASP A 220 18.20 -1.59 2.20
C ASP A 220 17.93 -3.10 2.31
N ALA A 221 18.52 -3.77 3.30
CA ALA A 221 18.27 -5.17 3.60
C ALA A 221 16.79 -5.43 3.92
N ASP A 222 16.14 -4.54 4.69
CA ASP A 222 14.72 -4.65 5.02
C ASP A 222 13.81 -4.47 3.81
N ARG A 223 14.19 -3.59 2.86
CA ARG A 223 13.41 -3.33 1.63
C ARG A 223 13.37 -4.53 0.69
N VAL A 224 14.41 -5.35 0.71
CA VAL A 224 14.54 -6.49 -0.21
C VAL A 224 14.27 -7.84 0.45
N LYS A 225 14.05 -7.89 1.78
CA LYS A 225 13.93 -9.15 2.53
C LYS A 225 12.74 -10.00 2.07
N ASP A 226 11.64 -9.35 1.68
CA ASP A 226 10.40 -10.00 1.28
C ASP A 226 10.40 -10.40 -0.21
N LEU A 227 11.43 -10.00 -0.97
CA LEU A 227 11.55 -10.40 -2.37
C LEU A 227 11.83 -11.92 -2.49
N PRO A 228 11.35 -12.57 -3.57
CA PRO A 228 11.66 -13.96 -3.88
C PRO A 228 13.15 -14.20 -3.88
N GLN A 229 13.56 -15.42 -3.52
CA GLN A 229 14.96 -15.79 -3.64
C GLN A 229 15.50 -15.52 -5.05
N ALA A 230 14.74 -15.88 -6.09
CA ALA A 230 15.12 -15.64 -7.48
C ALA A 230 15.29 -14.15 -7.86
N THR A 231 14.61 -13.23 -7.17
CA THR A 231 14.80 -11.79 -7.35
C THR A 231 15.96 -11.29 -6.48
N ARG A 232 16.08 -11.80 -5.24
CA ARG A 232 17.20 -11.49 -4.34
C ARG A 232 18.56 -11.89 -4.93
N ASP A 233 18.61 -12.99 -5.68
CA ASP A 233 19.82 -13.47 -6.36
C ASP A 233 20.28 -12.51 -7.48
N LYS A 234 19.40 -11.63 -7.95
CA LYS A 234 19.69 -10.63 -9.00
C LYS A 234 20.05 -9.25 -8.44
N LEU A 235 20.01 -9.06 -7.11
CA LEU A 235 20.32 -7.79 -6.50
C LEU A 235 21.75 -7.37 -6.82
N LEU A 236 21.94 -6.09 -7.12
CA LEU A 236 23.27 -5.50 -7.16
C LEU A 236 23.96 -5.66 -5.79
N PRO A 237 25.30 -5.63 -5.70
CA PRO A 237 25.95 -5.54 -4.40
C PRO A 237 25.50 -4.26 -3.66
N VAL A 238 25.46 -4.30 -2.33
CA VAL A 238 24.88 -3.23 -1.48
C VAL A 238 25.49 -1.85 -1.78
N GLU A 239 26.79 -1.81 -2.04
CA GLU A 239 27.56 -0.62 -2.36
C GLU A 239 27.20 0.03 -3.71
N HIS A 240 26.53 -0.71 -4.61
CA HIS A 240 26.08 -0.24 -5.93
C HIS A 240 24.62 0.21 -5.94
N ARG A 241 23.76 -0.33 -5.06
CA ARG A 241 22.31 -0.03 -5.03
C ARG A 241 22.02 1.47 -4.84
N LYS A 242 22.76 2.14 -3.95
CA LYS A 242 22.55 3.58 -3.61
C LYS A 242 23.05 4.57 -4.67
N ARG A 243 23.55 4.11 -5.81
CA ARG A 243 24.19 4.98 -6.83
C ARG A 243 23.26 5.35 -7.98
N HIS A 244 22.10 4.70 -8.10
CA HIS A 244 21.26 4.81 -9.29
C HIS A 244 19.90 5.38 -8.94
N LEU A 245 19.74 6.68 -9.21
CA LEU A 245 18.53 7.38 -8.86
C LEU A 245 17.35 6.98 -9.76
N VAL A 246 16.21 6.77 -9.11
CA VAL A 246 14.87 6.77 -9.70
C VAL A 246 14.45 8.24 -9.71
N THR A 247 14.95 8.96 -10.71
CA THR A 247 14.76 10.40 -10.86
C THR A 247 13.34 10.68 -11.31
N LEU A 248 12.67 11.57 -10.61
CA LEU A 248 11.96 12.63 -11.32
C LEU A 248 13.02 13.70 -11.52
N ALA A 249 13.27 14.09 -12.76
CA ALA A 249 13.96 15.35 -12.96
C ALA A 249 13.07 16.38 -12.26
N ASP A 250 13.57 16.89 -11.14
CA ASP A 250 13.02 18.00 -10.37
C ASP A 250 11.61 17.78 -9.80
N PHE A 251 11.55 17.37 -8.53
CA PHE A 251 10.51 17.96 -7.67
C PHE A 251 11.10 19.28 -7.18
N ASP A 252 10.54 20.37 -7.70
CA ASP A 252 10.88 21.77 -7.45
C ASP A 252 11.54 22.07 -6.08
#